data_AF-A0A814WB36-F1
#
_entry.id   AF-A0A814WB36-F1
#
_cell.length_a   1.000
_cell.length_b   1.000
_cell.length_c   1.000
_cell.angle_alpha   90.00
_cell.angle_beta   90.00
_cell.angle_gamma   90.00
#
_symmetry.space_group_name_H-M   'P 1'
#
loop_
_entity.id
_entity.type
_entity.pdbx_description
1 polymer ?
#
loop_
_entity_poly.entity_id
_entity_poly.type
_entity_poly.pdbx_seq_one_letter_code
_entity_poly.pdbx_strand_id
1 'polypeptide(L)'
;DCDDAVEKLHKLNLSKVQEREIIHVTVHCCLHEKTYNPYYTLILQRFCGYDRRFQISLQYHTWDRFKDLSLLNKQQLVNFSSALSQLLISKSLTINIFKNFNFIELTSSARTFLVELFVKLFNEIDDVSLKNIFQFSSTQNYKFVKDALRLFLSHFILKKSNHSELVHRRCQIAFDQLSIE
;
A
#
# COMPACT_ATOMS: atom_id res chain seq x y z
N ASP A 1 -2.06 3.38 24.62
CA ASP A 1 -2.63 2.43 23.64
C ASP A 1 -2.94 3.16 22.33
N CYS A 2 -3.13 2.45 21.20
CA CYS A 2 -3.57 3.03 19.93
C CYS A 2 -4.92 3.72 20.09
N ASP A 3 -5.83 3.10 20.84
CA ASP A 3 -7.16 3.65 21.07
C ASP A 3 -7.08 4.94 21.91
N ASP A 4 -6.18 5.02 22.90
CA ASP A 4 -5.92 6.27 23.63
C ASP A 4 -5.41 7.40 22.72
N ALA A 5 -4.55 7.07 21.75
CA ALA A 5 -4.00 8.09 20.84
C ALA A 5 -5.06 8.61 19.88
N VAL A 6 -5.91 7.73 19.35
CA VAL A 6 -7.05 8.12 18.50
C VAL A 6 -8.04 8.96 19.30
N GLU A 7 -8.35 8.56 20.54
CA GLU A 7 -9.25 9.34 21.40
C GLU A 7 -8.67 10.72 21.74
N LYS A 8 -7.37 10.81 22.05
CA LYS A 8 -6.69 12.08 22.29
C LYS A 8 -6.72 12.98 21.06
N LEU A 9 -6.50 12.42 19.86
CA LEU A 9 -6.57 13.17 18.61
C LEU A 9 -7.98 13.72 18.34
N HIS A 10 -9.03 12.94 18.64
CA HIS A 10 -10.41 13.43 18.54
C HIS A 10 -10.72 14.55 19.54
N LYS A 11 -10.13 14.51 20.75
CA LYS A 11 -10.32 15.55 21.78
C LYS A 11 -9.66 16.89 21.46
N LEU A 12 -8.84 16.98 20.41
CA LEU A 12 -8.17 18.23 20.01
C LEU A 12 -9.10 19.25 19.34
N ASN A 13 -10.38 18.93 19.10
CA ASN A 13 -11.38 19.82 18.46
C ASN A 13 -10.84 20.49 17.18
N LEU A 14 -10.11 19.73 16.36
CA LEU A 14 -9.49 20.22 15.14
C LEU A 14 -10.55 20.59 14.10
N SER A 15 -10.25 21.59 13.28
CA SER A 15 -11.05 21.86 12.08
C SER A 15 -10.92 20.71 11.08
N LYS A 16 -11.90 20.55 10.19
CA LYS A 16 -11.89 19.52 9.13
C LYS A 16 -10.64 19.55 8.24
N VAL A 17 -9.99 20.72 8.11
CA VAL A 17 -8.74 20.87 7.37
C VAL A 17 -7.58 20.28 8.18
N GLN A 18 -7.48 20.64 9.45
CA GLN A 18 -6.45 20.12 10.35
C GLN A 18 -6.59 18.62 10.62
N GLU A 19 -7.80 18.07 10.64
CA GLU A 19 -8.02 16.62 10.74
C GLU A 19 -7.31 15.86 9.60
N ARG A 20 -7.24 16.43 8.39
CA ARG A 20 -6.53 15.77 7.28
C ARG A 20 -5.03 15.69 7.54
N GLU A 21 -4.45 16.68 8.22
CA GLU A 21 -3.04 16.68 8.59
C GLU A 21 -2.67 15.51 9.51
N ILE A 22 -3.63 14.92 10.24
CA ILE A 22 -3.40 13.70 11.04
C ILE A 22 -2.84 12.60 10.14
N ILE A 23 -3.40 12.41 8.94
CA ILE A 23 -2.93 11.40 7.98
C ILE A 23 -1.52 11.74 7.51
N HIS A 24 -1.26 13.01 7.16
CA HIS A 24 0.04 13.46 6.69
C HIS A 24 1.13 13.24 7.74
N VAL A 25 0.89 13.70 8.97
CA VAL A 25 1.83 13.56 10.09
C VAL A 25 2.05 12.08 10.44
N THR A 26 0.98 11.27 10.48
CA THR A 26 1.10 9.85 10.82
C THR A 26 1.95 9.09 9.79
N VAL A 27 1.73 9.34 8.49
CA VAL A 27 2.55 8.75 7.43
C VAL A 27 3.99 9.28 7.50
N HIS A 28 4.18 10.58 7.72
CA HIS A 28 5.50 11.18 7.88
C HIS A 28 6.29 10.50 9.00
N CYS A 29 5.71 10.36 10.19
CA CYS A 29 6.36 9.69 11.32
C CYS A 29 6.66 8.22 10.99
N CYS A 30 5.70 7.50 10.40
CA CYS A 30 5.89 6.09 10.00
C CYS A 30 7.10 5.91 9.07
N LEU A 31 7.29 6.82 8.11
CA LEU A 31 8.41 6.79 7.18
C LEU A 31 9.76 7.04 7.87
N HIS A 32 9.80 7.89 8.90
CA HIS A 32 11.03 8.34 9.57
C HIS A 32 11.46 7.46 10.75
N GLU A 33 10.69 6.43 11.09
CA GLU A 33 11.11 5.44 12.08
C GLU A 33 12.35 4.67 11.64
N LYS A 34 13.21 4.30 12.60
CA LYS A 34 14.41 3.49 12.32
C LYS A 34 14.06 2.11 11.76
N THR A 35 12.96 1.55 12.22
CA THR A 35 12.38 0.29 11.74
C THR A 35 10.88 0.48 11.66
N TYR A 36 10.23 -0.14 10.67
CA TYR A 36 8.79 -0.07 10.53
C TYR A 36 8.07 -0.40 11.85
N ASN A 37 7.25 0.55 12.29
CA ASN A 37 6.43 0.41 13.49
C ASN A 37 4.94 0.29 13.08
N PRO A 38 4.31 -0.88 13.26
CA PRO A 38 2.91 -1.12 12.89
C PRO A 38 1.91 -0.20 13.59
N TYR A 39 2.30 0.41 14.72
CA TYR A 39 1.47 1.34 15.47
C TYR A 39 0.91 2.47 14.60
N TYR A 40 1.72 3.04 13.70
CA TYR A 40 1.26 4.12 12.81
C TYR A 40 0.22 3.65 11.81
N THR A 41 0.35 2.44 11.26
CA THR A 41 -0.69 1.88 10.37
C THR A 41 -1.97 1.56 11.11
N LEU A 42 -1.91 1.10 12.36
CA LEU A 42 -3.11 0.88 13.17
C LEU A 42 -3.88 2.20 13.37
N ILE A 43 -3.18 3.30 13.64
CA ILE A 43 -3.80 4.63 13.71
C ILE A 43 -4.48 5.00 12.39
N LEU A 44 -3.77 4.85 11.26
CA LEU A 44 -4.34 5.13 9.92
C LEU A 44 -5.60 4.30 9.64
N GLN A 45 -5.58 3.01 10.02
CA GLN A 45 -6.71 2.10 9.87
C GLN A 45 -7.92 2.57 10.69
N ARG A 46 -7.71 2.98 11.95
CA ARG A 46 -8.78 3.52 12.81
C ARG A 46 -9.42 4.76 12.20
N PHE A 47 -8.63 5.72 11.75
CA PHE A 47 -9.15 6.94 11.11
C PHE A 47 -9.89 6.63 9.80
N CYS A 48 -9.35 5.73 8.96
CA CYS A 48 -10.03 5.31 7.73
C CYS A 48 -11.36 4.60 8.00
N GLY A 49 -11.46 3.84 9.10
CA GLY A 49 -12.70 3.21 9.54
C GLY A 49 -13.71 4.18 10.16
N TYR A 50 -13.23 5.29 10.73
CA TYR A 50 -14.07 6.31 11.34
C TYR A 50 -14.81 7.17 10.31
N ASP A 51 -14.10 7.68 9.29
CA ASP A 51 -14.71 8.51 8.25
C ASP A 51 -13.97 8.36 6.90
N ARG A 52 -14.75 8.17 5.83
CA ARG A 52 -14.25 8.03 4.45
C ARG A 52 -13.34 9.19 3.99
N ARG A 53 -13.47 10.38 4.57
CA ARG A 53 -12.60 11.53 4.29
C ARG A 53 -11.14 11.26 4.63
N PHE A 54 -10.85 10.47 5.67
CA PHE A 54 -9.49 10.07 6.02
C PHE A 54 -8.93 9.06 5.00
N GLN A 55 -9.76 8.13 4.54
CA GLN A 55 -9.39 7.21 3.46
C GLN A 55 -9.02 7.95 2.17
N ILE A 56 -9.80 8.98 1.80
CA ILE A 56 -9.52 9.84 0.64
C ILE A 56 -8.19 10.59 0.82
N SER A 57 -7.97 11.15 2.01
CA SER A 57 -6.72 11.88 2.32
C SER A 57 -5.50 10.95 2.25
N LEU A 58 -5.61 9.73 2.78
CA LEU A 58 -4.57 8.71 2.71
C LEU A 58 -4.29 8.27 1.27
N GLN A 59 -5.32 8.14 0.43
CA GLN A 59 -5.18 7.83 -0.98
C GLN A 59 -4.37 8.92 -1.72
N TYR A 60 -4.74 10.20 -1.58
CA TYR A 60 -4.00 11.29 -2.21
C TYR A 60 -2.56 11.38 -1.71
N HIS A 61 -2.36 11.27 -0.40
CA HIS A 61 -1.02 11.26 0.17
C HIS A 61 -0.16 10.12 -0.39
N THR A 62 -0.74 8.92 -0.55
CA THR A 62 -0.04 7.76 -1.11
C THR A 62 0.35 8.00 -2.57
N TRP A 63 -0.52 8.62 -3.38
CA TRP A 63 -0.20 9.00 -4.75
C TRP A 63 0.92 10.03 -4.85
N ASP A 64 0.94 11.02 -3.96
CA ASP A 64 2.04 11.97 -3.93
C ASP A 64 3.35 11.32 -3.52
N ARG A 65 3.32 10.33 -2.60
CA ARG A 65 4.51 9.54 -2.29
C ARG A 65 4.98 8.67 -3.46
N PHE A 66 4.08 8.17 -4.32
CA PHE A 66 4.50 7.43 -5.52
C PHE A 66 5.33 8.28 -6.48
N LYS A 67 5.02 9.57 -6.62
CA LYS A 67 5.78 10.50 -7.47
C LYS A 67 7.19 10.77 -6.92
N ASP A 68 7.35 10.68 -5.60
CA ASP A 68 8.56 11.07 -4.89
C ASP A 68 9.38 9.87 -4.38
N LEU A 69 9.13 8.65 -4.86
CA LEU A 69 9.85 7.44 -4.41
C LEU A 69 11.37 7.55 -4.61
N SER A 70 11.83 8.30 -5.61
CA SER A 70 13.25 8.56 -5.85
C SER A 70 13.90 9.45 -4.78
N LEU A 71 13.11 10.23 -4.06
CA LEU A 71 13.58 11.11 -2.97
C LEU A 71 13.65 10.38 -1.63
N LEU A 72 13.06 9.20 -1.52
CA LEU A 72 13.07 8.41 -0.30
C LEU A 72 14.37 7.60 -0.18
N ASN A 73 14.93 7.58 1.02
CA ASN A 73 16.05 6.69 1.32
C ASN A 73 15.58 5.23 1.48
N LYS A 74 16.53 4.30 1.55
CA LYS A 74 16.23 2.86 1.63
C LYS A 74 15.34 2.50 2.84
N GLN A 75 15.57 3.11 4.00
CA GLN A 75 14.78 2.86 5.20
C GLN A 75 13.33 3.33 5.02
N GLN A 76 13.14 4.53 4.48
CA GLN A 76 11.83 5.09 4.19
C GLN A 76 11.06 4.24 3.16
N LEU A 77 11.74 3.70 2.14
CA LEU A 77 11.13 2.78 1.17
C LEU A 77 10.65 1.48 1.84
N VAL A 78 11.44 0.91 2.76
CA VAL A 78 11.07 -0.30 3.52
C VAL A 78 9.91 -0.02 4.46
N ASN A 79 9.91 1.12 5.15
CA ASN A 79 8.81 1.52 6.02
C ASN A 79 7.53 1.75 5.21
N PHE A 80 7.65 2.44 4.07
CA PHE A 80 6.49 2.75 3.22
C PHE A 80 5.87 1.49 2.61
N SER A 81 6.69 0.57 2.11
CA SER A 81 6.22 -0.69 1.55
C SER A 81 5.56 -1.57 2.62
N SER A 82 6.11 -1.60 3.84
CA SER A 82 5.48 -2.28 4.98
C SER A 82 4.13 -1.65 5.33
N ALA A 83 4.08 -0.31 5.39
CA ALA A 83 2.85 0.39 5.71
C ALA A 83 1.76 0.16 4.65
N LEU A 84 2.10 0.27 3.35
CA LEU A 84 1.15 0.06 2.28
C LEU A 84 0.70 -1.40 2.20
N SER A 85 1.56 -2.39 2.49
CA SER A 85 1.17 -3.80 2.62
C SER A 85 0.04 -3.95 3.64
N GLN A 86 0.24 -3.42 4.84
CA GLN A 86 -0.73 -3.50 5.93
C GLN A 86 -2.04 -2.75 5.63
N LEU A 87 -1.97 -1.60 4.96
CA LEU A 87 -3.14 -0.83 4.54
C LEU A 87 -3.96 -1.52 3.45
N LEU A 88 -3.31 -2.31 2.58
CA LEU A 88 -3.99 -3.16 1.59
C LEU A 88 -4.66 -4.35 2.28
N ILE A 89 -3.96 -5.04 3.18
CA ILE A 89 -4.49 -6.17 3.96
C ILE A 89 -5.72 -5.75 4.77
N SER A 90 -5.67 -4.60 5.44
CA SER A 90 -6.78 -4.05 6.23
C SER A 90 -7.91 -3.45 5.38
N LYS A 91 -7.74 -3.37 4.06
CA LYS A 91 -8.65 -2.70 3.11
C LYS A 91 -8.86 -1.21 3.38
N SER A 92 -7.97 -0.59 4.17
CA SER A 92 -7.94 0.86 4.33
C SER A 92 -7.55 1.54 3.02
N LEU A 93 -6.72 0.89 2.21
CA LEU A 93 -6.55 1.19 0.79
C LEU A 93 -6.87 -0.06 -0.05
N THR A 94 -7.27 0.15 -1.30
CA THR A 94 -7.52 -0.95 -2.25
C THR A 94 -6.43 -0.99 -3.31
N ILE A 95 -6.32 -2.11 -4.03
CA ILE A 95 -5.32 -2.28 -5.11
C ILE A 95 -5.42 -1.20 -6.20
N ASN A 96 -6.58 -0.56 -6.34
CA ASN A 96 -6.80 0.58 -7.23
C ASN A 96 -5.91 1.79 -6.91
N ILE A 97 -5.22 1.80 -5.76
CA ILE A 97 -4.20 2.79 -5.45
C ILE A 97 -3.13 2.89 -6.54
N PHE A 98 -2.83 1.79 -7.23
CA PHE A 98 -1.86 1.75 -8.32
C PHE A 98 -2.33 2.40 -9.62
N LYS A 99 -3.58 2.85 -9.73
CA LYS A 99 -4.09 3.47 -10.97
C LYS A 99 -3.35 4.75 -11.38
N ASN A 100 -2.76 5.45 -10.39
CA ASN A 100 -1.96 6.66 -10.60
C ASN A 100 -0.45 6.38 -10.45
N PHE A 101 -0.04 5.11 -10.40
CA PHE A 101 1.37 4.75 -10.34
C PHE A 101 1.97 4.76 -11.75
N ASN A 102 3.14 5.37 -11.93
CA ASN A 102 3.81 5.40 -13.23
C ASN A 102 4.54 4.08 -13.49
N PHE A 103 3.93 3.20 -14.28
CA PHE A 103 4.53 1.94 -14.71
C PHE A 103 5.33 2.03 -16.02
N ILE A 104 5.23 3.16 -16.75
CA ILE A 104 5.92 3.34 -18.04
C ILE A 104 7.42 3.51 -17.78
N GLU A 105 7.78 4.32 -16.79
CA GLU A 105 9.16 4.62 -16.42
C GLU A 105 9.44 4.20 -14.97
N LEU A 106 9.68 2.91 -14.77
CA LEU A 106 10.04 2.35 -13.46
C LEU A 106 11.48 2.69 -13.09
N THR A 107 11.65 3.75 -12.29
CA THR A 107 12.94 4.08 -11.64
C THR A 107 13.41 2.94 -10.72
N SER A 108 14.70 2.94 -10.37
CA SER A 108 15.26 1.95 -9.43
C SER A 108 14.53 1.96 -8.09
N SER A 109 14.24 3.13 -7.52
CA SER A 109 13.50 3.25 -6.25
C SER A 109 12.07 2.75 -6.36
N ALA A 110 11.37 3.05 -7.47
CA ALA A 110 10.01 2.58 -7.72
C ALA A 110 9.97 1.05 -7.82
N ARG A 111 10.92 0.45 -8.54
CA ARG A 111 11.06 -1.01 -8.63
C ARG A 111 11.35 -1.64 -7.27
N THR A 112 12.33 -1.12 -6.53
CA THR A 112 12.67 -1.62 -5.19
C THR A 112 11.48 -1.54 -4.25
N PHE A 113 10.76 -0.42 -4.26
CA PHE A 113 9.54 -0.24 -3.48
C PHE A 113 8.48 -1.30 -3.80
N LEU A 114 8.16 -1.50 -5.08
CA LEU A 114 7.13 -2.46 -5.49
C LEU A 114 7.52 -3.91 -5.17
N VAL A 115 8.79 -4.30 -5.38
CA VAL A 115 9.28 -5.63 -5.00
C VAL A 115 9.12 -5.84 -3.49
N GLU A 116 9.63 -4.90 -2.68
CA GLU A 116 9.54 -4.98 -1.22
C GLU A 116 8.07 -5.06 -0.74
N LEU A 117 7.20 -4.24 -1.32
CA LEU A 117 5.77 -4.21 -1.02
C LEU A 117 5.07 -5.54 -1.31
N PHE A 118 5.22 -6.07 -2.52
CA PHE A 118 4.54 -7.31 -2.90
C PHE A 118 5.11 -8.52 -2.17
N VAL A 119 6.42 -8.57 -1.92
CA VAL A 119 7.02 -9.63 -1.10
C VAL A 119 6.46 -9.59 0.33
N LYS A 120 6.33 -8.42 0.96
CA LYS A 120 5.70 -8.29 2.29
C LYS A 120 4.24 -8.72 2.27
N LEU A 121 3.47 -8.19 1.32
CA LEU A 121 2.06 -8.53 1.14
C LEU A 121 1.87 -10.05 1.04
N PHE A 122 2.62 -10.71 0.15
CA PHE A 122 2.50 -12.14 -0.07
C PHE A 122 3.00 -13.00 1.09
N ASN A 123 3.90 -12.51 1.94
CA ASN A 123 4.27 -13.26 3.14
C ASN A 123 3.16 -13.21 4.21
N GLU A 124 2.42 -12.09 4.31
CA GLU A 124 1.51 -11.82 5.43
C GLU A 124 0.06 -12.22 5.14
N ILE A 125 -0.43 -12.03 3.92
CA ILE A 125 -1.85 -12.17 3.59
C ILE A 125 -2.27 -13.63 3.35
N ASP A 126 -3.47 -14.04 3.79
CA ASP A 126 -4.01 -15.35 3.43
C ASP A 126 -4.52 -15.42 1.97
N ASP A 127 -4.63 -16.63 1.43
CA ASP A 127 -4.99 -16.86 0.02
C ASP A 127 -6.40 -16.35 -0.34
N VAL A 128 -7.34 -16.34 0.61
CA VAL A 128 -8.72 -15.88 0.38
C VAL A 128 -8.75 -14.36 0.30
N SER A 129 -8.16 -13.69 1.28
CA SER A 129 -8.02 -12.23 1.29
C SER A 129 -7.22 -11.72 0.09
N LEU A 130 -6.18 -12.46 -0.32
CA LEU A 130 -5.38 -12.14 -1.50
C LEU A 130 -6.21 -12.09 -2.77
N LYS A 131 -7.04 -13.11 -3.01
CA LYS A 131 -7.93 -13.14 -4.18
C LYS A 131 -8.85 -11.92 -4.20
N ASN A 132 -9.42 -11.57 -3.04
CA ASN A 132 -10.30 -10.42 -2.89
C ASN A 132 -9.58 -9.09 -3.15
N ILE A 133 -8.31 -8.92 -2.72
CA ILE A 133 -7.55 -7.69 -2.97
C ILE A 133 -7.30 -7.48 -4.46
N PHE A 134 -6.97 -8.54 -5.20
CA PHE A 134 -6.65 -8.47 -6.64
C PHE A 134 -7.88 -8.62 -7.54
N GLN A 135 -9.08 -8.66 -6.97
CA GLN A 135 -10.32 -8.63 -7.73
C GLN A 135 -10.67 -7.19 -8.13
N PHE A 136 -10.32 -6.82 -9.36
CA PHE A 136 -10.75 -5.56 -9.96
C PHE A 136 -12.21 -5.66 -10.44
N SER A 137 -12.97 -4.56 -10.36
CA SER A 137 -14.27 -4.49 -11.05
C SER A 137 -14.05 -4.62 -12.56
N SER A 138 -14.95 -5.30 -13.27
CA SER A 138 -14.97 -5.50 -14.73
C SER A 138 -15.18 -4.23 -15.58
N THR A 139 -14.96 -3.03 -15.00
CA THR A 139 -15.05 -1.76 -15.71
C THR A 139 -13.77 -1.50 -16.51
N GLN A 140 -13.91 -0.90 -17.71
CA GLN A 140 -12.78 -0.67 -18.64
C GLN A 140 -11.62 0.17 -18.05
N ASN A 141 -11.87 0.91 -16.96
CA ASN A 141 -10.93 1.86 -16.37
C ASN A 141 -9.69 1.23 -15.69
N TYR A 142 -9.62 -0.10 -15.55
CA TYR A 142 -8.49 -0.76 -14.85
C TYR A 142 -7.61 -1.65 -15.72
N LYS A 143 -7.90 -1.80 -17.02
CA LYS A 143 -7.14 -2.70 -17.91
C LYS A 143 -5.63 -2.43 -17.89
N PHE A 144 -5.24 -1.17 -18.09
CA PHE A 144 -3.82 -0.77 -18.07
C PHE A 144 -3.13 -1.15 -16.76
N VAL A 145 -3.77 -0.89 -15.63
CA VAL A 145 -3.19 -1.15 -14.30
C VAL A 145 -3.06 -2.65 -14.06
N LYS A 146 -4.07 -3.44 -14.47
CA LYS A 146 -4.01 -4.90 -14.39
C LYS A 146 -2.85 -5.45 -15.21
N ASP A 147 -2.71 -5.02 -16.46
CA ASP A 147 -1.61 -5.44 -17.34
C ASP A 147 -0.24 -5.03 -16.80
N ALA A 148 -0.11 -3.80 -16.30
CA ALA A 148 1.13 -3.30 -15.72
C ALA A 148 1.54 -4.08 -14.46
N LEU A 149 0.60 -4.32 -13.54
CA LEU A 149 0.84 -5.15 -12.36
C LEU A 149 1.21 -6.58 -12.75
N ARG A 150 0.49 -7.17 -13.71
CA ARG A 150 0.76 -8.53 -14.19
C ARG A 150 2.16 -8.66 -14.78
N LEU A 151 2.56 -7.73 -15.64
CA LEU A 151 3.91 -7.67 -16.19
C LEU A 151 4.96 -7.53 -15.09
N PHE A 152 4.73 -6.63 -14.14
CA PHE A 152 5.64 -6.42 -13.02
C PHE A 152 5.84 -7.70 -12.19
N LEU A 153 4.74 -8.32 -11.73
CA LEU A 153 4.76 -9.54 -10.92
C LEU A 153 5.48 -10.68 -11.67
N SER A 154 5.21 -10.84 -12.97
CA SER A 154 5.85 -11.87 -13.78
C SER A 154 7.37 -11.68 -13.88
N HIS A 155 7.83 -10.44 -14.09
CA HIS A 155 9.22 -10.16 -14.40
C HIS A 155 10.10 -10.05 -13.15
N PHE A 156 9.57 -9.42 -12.09
CA PHE A 156 10.35 -9.08 -10.90
C PHE A 156 10.16 -10.03 -9.73
N ILE A 157 9.12 -10.88 -9.74
CA ILE A 157 8.86 -11.84 -8.65
C ILE A 157 8.88 -13.27 -9.20
N LEU A 158 7.95 -13.64 -10.09
CA LEU A 158 7.80 -15.04 -10.54
C LEU A 158 9.05 -15.60 -11.24
N LYS A 159 9.72 -14.80 -12.08
CA LYS A 159 10.95 -15.21 -12.78
C LYS A 159 12.21 -15.20 -11.91
N LYS A 160 12.15 -14.75 -10.66
CA LYS A 160 13.31 -14.61 -9.77
C LYS A 160 13.33 -15.72 -8.75
N SER A 161 14.39 -16.54 -8.71
CA SER A 161 14.49 -17.71 -7.82
C SER A 161 14.86 -17.40 -6.37
N ASN A 162 15.01 -16.12 -6.01
CA ASN A 162 15.46 -15.69 -4.68
C ASN A 162 14.32 -15.43 -3.69
N HIS A 163 13.07 -15.63 -4.10
CA HIS A 163 11.91 -15.50 -3.22
C HIS A 163 11.49 -16.88 -2.67
N SER A 164 10.80 -16.87 -1.52
CA SER A 164 10.31 -18.12 -0.92
C SER A 164 9.21 -18.75 -1.78
N GLU A 165 9.01 -20.06 -1.64
CA GLU A 165 7.94 -20.79 -2.32
C GLU A 165 6.56 -20.19 -2.03
N LEU A 166 6.33 -19.74 -0.79
CA LEU A 166 5.09 -19.08 -0.39
C LEU A 166 4.84 -17.79 -1.19
N VAL A 167 5.88 -16.96 -1.36
CA VAL A 167 5.80 -15.72 -2.14
C VAL A 167 5.53 -16.04 -3.61
N HIS A 168 6.19 -17.05 -4.19
CA HIS A 168 5.92 -17.47 -5.58
C HIS A 168 4.48 -17.93 -5.78
N ARG A 169 3.99 -18.82 -4.90
CA ARG A 169 2.62 -19.34 -4.97
C ARG A 169 1.58 -18.21 -4.89
N ARG A 170 1.71 -17.30 -3.91
CA ARG A 170 0.78 -16.18 -3.75
C ARG A 170 0.90 -15.15 -4.86
N CYS A 171 2.12 -14.90 -5.36
CA CYS A 171 2.31 -14.10 -6.56
C CYS A 171 1.60 -14.70 -7.78
N GLN A 172 1.58 -16.03 -7.92
CA GLN A 172 0.85 -16.71 -8.98
C GLN A 172 -0.67 -16.51 -8.83
N ILE A 173 -1.22 -16.66 -7.61
CA ILE A 173 -2.64 -16.36 -7.34
C ILE A 173 -2.99 -14.93 -7.76
N ALA A 174 -2.18 -13.95 -7.38
CA ALA A 174 -2.40 -12.55 -7.77
C ALA A 174 -2.32 -12.36 -9.30
N PHE A 175 -1.35 -12.98 -9.97
CA PHE A 175 -1.20 -12.95 -11.43
C PHE A 175 -2.43 -13.52 -12.15
N ASP A 176 -2.96 -14.64 -11.65
CA ASP A 176 -4.14 -15.28 -12.23
C ASP A 176 -5.39 -14.42 -12.05
N GLN A 177 -5.59 -13.80 -10.87
CA GLN A 177 -6.71 -12.87 -10.62
C GLN A 177 -6.66 -11.65 -11.55
N LEU A 178 -5.47 -11.13 -11.83
CA LEU A 178 -5.29 -10.01 -12.77
C LEU A 178 -5.59 -10.39 -14.23
N SER A 179 -5.60 -11.69 -14.56
CA SER A 179 -5.80 -12.20 -15.92
C SER A 179 -7.27 -12.52 -16.25
N ILE A 180 -8.16 -12.52 -15.25
CA ILE A 180 -9.60 -12.70 -15.44
C ILE A 180 -10.15 -11.46 -16.15
N GLU A 181 -10.96 -11.63 -17.20
CA GLU A 181 -11.59 -10.52 -17.95
C GLU A 181 -12.64 -9.76 -17.13
#